data_AF-A0AAE2ZYQ0-F1
#
_entry.id   AF-A0AAE2ZYQ0-F1
#
_cell.length_a   1.000
_cell.length_b   1.000
_cell.length_c   1.000
_cell.angle_alpha   90.00
_cell.angle_beta   90.00
_cell.angle_gamma   90.00
#
_symmetry.space_group_name_H-M   'P 1'
#
loop_
_entity.id
_entity.type
_entity.pdbx_description
1 polymer ?
#
loop_
_entity_poly.entity_id
_entity_poly.type
_entity_poly.pdbx_seq_one_letter_code
_entity_poly.pdbx_strand_id
1 'polypeptide(L)'
;MNMNINEKKALYAFGCPNREATVQRLRLVAALAPDPAAKKLFFALAVKLNDKDCDRWYRCFFYNMRVEMERFAHHKYVPDSYPVPIMEGLYE
;
A
#
# COMPACT_ATOMS: atom_id res chain seq x y z
N MET A 1 0.59 -7.55 -13.72
CA MET A 1 1.11 -7.38 -12.35
C MET A 1 0.00 -7.71 -11.36
N ASN A 2 0.19 -8.67 -10.45
CA ASN A 2 -0.77 -8.93 -9.37
C ASN A 2 -0.18 -8.42 -8.04
N MET A 3 -0.96 -7.66 -7.27
CA MET A 3 -0.56 -7.11 -5.97
C MET A 3 -1.59 -7.42 -4.90
N ASN A 4 -1.13 -7.83 -3.72
CA ASN A 4 -2.00 -8.00 -2.56
C ASN A 4 -2.41 -6.65 -1.95
N ILE A 5 -3.39 -6.64 -1.05
CA ILE A 5 -3.92 -5.40 -0.47
C ILE A 5 -2.86 -4.60 0.31
N ASN A 6 -1.90 -5.26 0.96
CA ASN A 6 -0.84 -4.58 1.72
C ASN A 6 0.19 -3.95 0.79
N GLU A 7 0.51 -4.61 -0.32
CA GLU A 7 1.35 -4.06 -1.39
C GLU A 7 0.68 -2.85 -2.04
N LYS A 8 -0.64 -2.92 -2.32
CA LYS A 8 -1.41 -1.77 -2.83
C LYS A 8 -1.41 -0.61 -1.84
N LYS A 9 -1.63 -0.86 -0.54
CA LYS A 9 -1.54 0.17 0.51
C LYS A 9 -0.15 0.81 0.59
N ALA A 10 0.91 0.00 0.57
CA ALA A 10 2.27 0.50 0.56
C ALA A 10 2.54 1.36 -0.70
N LEU A 11 2.09 0.89 -1.87
CA LEU A 11 2.23 1.63 -3.12
C LEU A 11 1.37 2.91 -3.15
N TYR A 12 0.21 2.91 -2.50
CA TYR A 12 -0.65 4.08 -2.39
C TYR A 12 0.01 5.19 -1.55
N ALA A 13 0.63 4.81 -0.43
CA ALA A 13 1.30 5.72 0.49
C ALA A 13 2.67 6.21 -0.01
N PHE A 14 3.49 5.33 -0.57
CA PHE A 14 4.88 5.63 -0.93
C PHE A 14 5.13 5.68 -2.45
N GLY A 15 4.14 5.37 -3.29
CA GLY A 15 4.31 5.37 -4.74
C GLY A 15 4.06 6.72 -5.40
N CYS A 16 4.51 6.84 -6.65
CA CYS A 16 4.22 7.95 -7.54
C CYS A 16 4.19 7.46 -9.00
N PRO A 17 3.71 8.27 -9.96
CA PRO A 17 3.63 7.87 -11.38
C PRO A 17 4.99 7.53 -12.03
N ASN A 18 6.11 7.91 -11.40
CA ASN A 18 7.46 7.52 -11.82
C ASN A 18 7.86 6.20 -11.12
N ARG A 19 8.03 5.13 -11.91
CA ARG A 19 8.36 3.78 -11.41
C ARG A 19 9.72 3.76 -10.71
N GLU A 20 10.75 4.31 -11.33
CA GLU A 20 12.11 4.28 -10.81
C GLU A 20 12.20 5.02 -9.47
N ALA A 21 11.59 6.20 -9.39
CA ALA A 21 11.49 6.95 -8.14
C ALA A 21 10.74 6.16 -7.05
N THR A 22 9.67 5.46 -7.41
CA THR A 22 8.95 4.58 -6.48
C THR A 22 9.81 3.43 -6.00
N VAL A 23 10.53 2.73 -6.89
CA VAL A 23 11.43 1.62 -6.52
C VAL A 23 12.53 2.10 -5.57
N GLN A 24 13.15 3.24 -5.87
CA GLN A 24 14.17 3.84 -5.00
C GLN A 24 13.59 4.19 -3.62
N ARG A 25 12.41 4.82 -3.58
CA ARG A 25 11.75 5.17 -2.32
C ARG A 25 11.43 3.93 -1.49
N LEU A 26 10.91 2.88 -2.10
CA LEU A 26 10.60 1.63 -1.41
C LEU A 26 11.85 0.94 -0.83
N ARG A 27 12.98 0.95 -1.56
CA ARG A 27 14.26 0.45 -1.04
C ARG A 27 14.75 1.24 0.17
N LEU A 28 14.62 2.57 0.13
CA LEU A 28 14.97 3.43 1.26
C LEU A 28 14.10 3.14 2.48
N VAL A 29 12.77 3.07 2.30
CA VAL A 29 11.84 2.74 3.38
C VAL A 29 12.13 1.36 3.96
N ALA A 30 12.46 0.37 3.12
CA ALA A 30 12.87 -0.96 3.59
C ALA A 30 14.16 -0.93 4.43
N ALA A 31 15.12 -0.07 4.07
CA ALA A 31 16.37 0.08 4.83
C ALA A 31 16.15 0.73 6.20
N LEU A 32 15.18 1.65 6.28
CA LEU A 32 14.84 2.37 7.51
C LEU A 32 13.87 1.62 8.44
N ALA A 33 13.14 0.63 7.92
CA ALA A 33 12.14 -0.09 8.69
C ALA A 33 12.77 -0.94 9.82
N PRO A 34 12.43 -0.68 11.10
CA PRO A 34 12.92 -1.48 12.22
C PRO A 34 12.22 -2.84 12.32
N ASP A 35 10.95 -2.90 11.90
CA ASP A 35 10.16 -4.13 11.87
C ASP A 35 10.56 -5.03 10.69
N PRO A 36 10.95 -6.31 10.92
CA PRO A 36 11.34 -7.23 9.87
C PRO A 36 10.25 -7.51 8.83
N ALA A 37 8.97 -7.53 9.24
CA ALA A 37 7.88 -7.81 8.33
C ALA A 37 7.63 -6.64 7.37
N ALA A 38 7.64 -5.40 7.88
CA ALA A 38 7.57 -4.18 7.08
C ALA A 38 8.77 -4.09 6.12
N LYS A 39 9.99 -4.37 6.59
CA LYS A 39 11.19 -4.44 5.74
C LYS A 39 11.00 -5.41 4.58
N LYS A 40 10.51 -6.63 4.87
CA LYS A 40 10.24 -7.65 3.85
C LYS A 40 9.18 -7.18 2.85
N LEU A 41 8.10 -6.55 3.30
CA LEU A 41 7.04 -6.01 2.45
C LEU A 41 7.58 -4.99 1.45
N PHE A 42 8.27 -3.95 1.94
CA PHE A 42 8.78 -2.87 1.09
C PHE A 42 9.86 -3.37 0.13
N PHE A 43 10.77 -4.23 0.60
CA PHE A 43 11.82 -4.79 -0.24
C PHE A 43 11.25 -5.69 -1.34
N ALA A 44 10.34 -6.61 -1.00
CA ALA A 44 9.70 -7.49 -1.98
C ALA A 44 8.90 -6.69 -3.02
N LEU A 45 8.20 -5.63 -2.60
CA LEU A 45 7.48 -4.74 -3.50
C LEU A 45 8.44 -3.99 -4.44
N ALA A 46 9.57 -3.49 -3.92
CA ALA A 46 10.59 -2.82 -4.73
C ALA A 46 11.19 -3.76 -5.79
N VAL A 47 11.48 -5.02 -5.43
CA VAL A 47 11.97 -6.04 -6.36
C VAL A 47 10.92 -6.32 -7.44
N LYS A 48 9.66 -6.51 -7.04
CA LYS A 48 8.55 -6.75 -7.97
C LYS A 48 8.41 -5.64 -9.02
N LEU A 49 8.63 -4.39 -8.61
CA LEU A 49 8.53 -3.20 -9.47
C LEU A 49 9.81 -2.88 -10.26
N ASN A 50 10.93 -3.53 -9.98
CA ASN A 50 12.22 -3.20 -10.60
C ASN A 50 12.35 -3.67 -12.05
N ASP A 51 11.41 -4.47 -12.56
CA ASP A 51 11.38 -4.90 -13.95
C ASP A 51 11.17 -3.72 -14.91
N LYS A 52 12.10 -3.54 -15.86
CA LYS A 52 12.10 -2.43 -16.82
C LYS A 52 10.93 -2.50 -17.79
N ASP A 53 10.43 -3.71 -18.08
CA ASP A 53 9.30 -3.91 -18.98
C ASP A 53 7.98 -3.40 -18.37
N CYS A 54 7.97 -3.11 -17.06
CA CYS A 54 6.83 -2.53 -16.39
C CYS A 54 6.59 -1.05 -16.73
N ASP A 55 7.57 -0.31 -17.28
CA ASP A 55 7.44 1.15 -17.47
C ASP A 55 6.24 1.55 -18.34
N ARG A 56 5.96 0.77 -19.40
CA ARG A 56 4.85 1.06 -20.32
C ARG A 56 3.47 0.99 -19.64
N TRP A 57 3.33 0.15 -18.62
CA TRP A 57 2.05 -0.13 -17.97
C TRP A 57 1.96 0.42 -16.54
N TYR A 58 3.10 0.70 -15.91
CA TYR A 58 3.17 1.11 -14.51
C TYR A 58 2.34 2.36 -14.24
N ARG A 59 2.41 3.36 -15.12
CA ARG A 59 1.69 4.61 -14.93
C ARG A 59 0.18 4.39 -14.92
N CYS A 60 -0.35 3.61 -15.87
CA CYS A 60 -1.77 3.25 -15.91
C CYS A 60 -2.17 2.40 -14.70
N PHE A 61 -1.34 1.41 -14.34
CA PHE A 61 -1.55 0.57 -13.17
C PHE A 61 -1.61 1.39 -11.88
N PHE A 62 -0.70 2.34 -11.69
CA PHE A 62 -0.64 3.18 -10.50
C PHE A 62 -1.91 4.02 -10.32
N TYR A 63 -2.41 4.65 -11.38
CA TYR A 63 -3.66 5.41 -11.32
C TYR A 63 -4.88 4.53 -11.04
N ASN A 64 -4.99 3.38 -11.72
CA ASN A 64 -6.08 2.44 -11.47
C ASN A 64 -6.06 1.92 -10.03
N MET A 65 -4.88 1.58 -9.51
CA MET A 65 -4.69 1.15 -8.12
C MET A 65 -5.04 2.27 -7.14
N ARG A 66 -4.70 3.54 -7.44
CA ARG A 66 -5.09 4.68 -6.60
C ARG A 66 -6.60 4.83 -6.47
N VAL A 67 -7.32 4.80 -7.59
CA VAL A 67 -8.80 4.88 -7.59
C VAL A 67 -9.40 3.69 -6.83
N GLU A 68 -8.85 2.49 -6.99
CA GLU A 68 -9.27 1.32 -6.23
C GLU A 68 -9.10 1.54 -4.71
N MET A 69 -7.94 2.03 -4.29
CA MET A 69 -7.62 2.28 -2.88
C MET A 69 -8.44 3.41 -2.24
N GLU A 70 -8.75 4.47 -2.99
CA GLU A 70 -9.64 5.55 -2.55
C GLU A 70 -11.03 5.01 -2.22
N ARG A 71 -11.59 4.14 -3.08
CA ARG A 71 -12.88 3.48 -2.82
C ARG A 71 -12.86 2.65 -1.53
N PHE A 72 -11.79 1.91 -1.28
CA PHE A 72 -11.63 1.15 -0.04
C PHE A 72 -11.54 2.04 1.22
N ALA A 73 -10.90 3.21 1.12
CA ALA A 73 -10.80 4.15 2.23
C ALA A 73 -12.17 4.75 2.60
N HIS A 74 -13.00 5.06 1.61
CA HIS A 74 -14.33 5.62 1.84
C HIS A 74 -15.32 4.63 2.48
N HIS A 75 -15.14 3.32 2.33
CA HIS A 75 -15.98 2.32 3.01
C HIS A 75 -15.76 2.23 4.53
N LYS A 76 -14.75 2.92 5.08
CA LYS A 76 -14.49 2.99 6.53
C LYS A 76 -14.80 4.36 7.12
N TYR A 77 -15.34 5.31 6.35
CA TYR A 77 -15.80 6.56 6.93
C TYR A 77 -17.03 6.29 7.78
N VAL A 78 -16.83 6.43 9.08
CA VAL A 78 -17.88 6.37 10.08
C VAL A 78 -18.00 7.81 10.60
N PRO A 79 -19.17 8.46 10.49
CA PRO A 79 -19.33 9.81 11.02
C PRO A 79 -18.99 9.87 12.51
N ASP A 80 -18.49 11.00 13.01
CA ASP A 80 -18.18 11.19 14.44
C ASP A 80 -19.39 10.94 15.35
N SER A 81 -20.61 10.99 14.80
CA SER A 81 -21.87 10.68 15.48
C SER A 81 -22.17 9.18 15.61
N TYR A 82 -21.34 8.29 15.05
CA TYR A 82 -21.62 6.86 15.08
C TYR A 82 -21.19 6.24 16.41
N PRO A 83 -22.06 5.46 17.07
CA PRO A 83 -21.73 4.83 18.33
C PRO A 83 -20.64 3.77 18.16
N VAL A 84 -19.60 3.84 18.98
CA VAL A 84 -18.57 2.80 19.07
C VAL A 84 -19.20 1.60 19.81
N PRO A 85 -19.27 0.40 19.21
CA PRO A 85 -19.77 -0.77 19.92
C PRO A 85 -18.79 -1.13 21.04
N ILE A 86 -19.24 -1.02 22.29
CA ILE A 86 -18.52 -1.55 23.45
C ILE A 86 -18.80 -3.06 23.44
N MET A 87 -17.80 -3.87 23.10
CA MET A 87 -17.90 -5.34 23.20
C MET A 87 -17.81 -5.75 24.67
N GLU A 88 -18.89 -5.56 25.43
CA GLU A 88 -19.07 -6.18 26.74
C GLU A 88 -19.39 -7.67 26.52
N GLY A 89 -18.37 -8.54 26.61
CA GLY A 89 -18.62 -9.99 26.55
C GLY A 89 -17.48 -10.92 26.13
N LEU A 90 -16.21 -10.47 26.10
CA LEU A 90 -15.07 -11.38 25.84
C LEU A 90 -14.30 -11.80 27.10
N TYR A 91 -14.91 -11.62 28.29
CA TYR A 91 -14.35 -12.07 29.57
C TYR A 91 -15.45 -12.53 30.53
N GLU A 92 -16.24 -13.51 30.09
CA GLU A 92 -16.86 -14.50 30.99
C GLU A 92 -16.23 -15.87 30.74
#